data_AF-A0A7H0SM84-F1
#
_entry.id   AF-A0A7H0SM84-F1
#
_cell.length_a   1.000
_cell.length_b   1.000
_cell.length_c   1.000
_cell.angle_alpha   90.00
_cell.angle_beta   90.00
_cell.angle_gamma   90.00
#
_symmetry.space_group_name_H-M   'P 1'
#
loop_
_entity.id
_entity.type
_entity.pdbx_description
1 polymer ?
#
loop_
_entity_poly.entity_id
_entity_poly.type
_entity_poly.pdbx_seq_one_letter_code
_entity_poly.pdbx_strand_id
1 'polypeptide(L)'
;MTQIKYQFGAIEGAAADISATSGRINQLLADLKSHIQPMVSSWEGEAATAYQAAQNQWDRAAEELNHVLATISRTVSQGNERMSDVNRRAAASWG
;
A
#
# COMPACT_ATOMS: atom_id res chain seq x y z
N MET A 1 12.57 11.00 23.89
CA MET A 1 12.45 11.26 22.43
C MET A 1 12.88 10.09 21.55
N THR A 2 13.64 9.10 22.06
CA THR A 2 14.17 7.97 21.26
C THR A 2 13.11 6.93 20.88
N GLN A 3 12.17 6.63 21.78
CA GLN A 3 11.11 5.63 21.53
C GLN A 3 10.18 6.02 20.38
N ILE A 4 9.78 7.30 20.31
CA ILE A 4 8.94 7.83 19.23
C ILE A 4 9.66 7.73 17.88
N LYS A 5 10.96 8.07 17.81
CA LYS A 5 11.77 7.94 16.58
C LYS A 5 11.86 6.49 16.11
N TYR A 6 12.11 5.55 17.02
CA TYR A 6 12.18 4.12 16.69
C TYR A 6 10.86 3.59 16.10
N GLN A 7 9.73 3.99 16.72
CA GLN A 7 8.42 3.56 16.25
C GLN A 7 8.10 4.12 14.86
N PHE A 8 8.50 5.36 14.54
CA PHE A 8 8.34 5.93 13.20
C PHE A 8 9.18 5.21 12.14
N GLY A 9 10.45 4.92 12.43
CA GLY A 9 11.29 4.15 11.50
C GLY A 9 10.75 2.75 11.21
N ALA A 10 10.22 2.07 12.23
CA ALA A 10 9.57 0.77 12.05
C ALA A 10 8.29 0.86 11.19
N ILE A 11 7.49 1.94 11.37
CA ILE A 11 6.28 2.18 10.55
C ILE A 11 6.66 2.46 9.09
N GLU A 12 7.69 3.26 8.84
CA GLU A 12 8.17 3.57 7.50
C GLU A 12 8.66 2.31 6.76
N GLY A 13 9.45 1.47 7.44
CA GLY A 13 9.89 0.18 6.91
C GLY A 13 8.70 -0.74 6.56
N ALA A 14 7.76 -0.90 7.49
CA ALA A 14 6.56 -1.70 7.24
C ALA A 14 5.72 -1.15 6.07
N ALA A 15 5.61 0.18 5.94
CA ALA A 15 4.91 0.82 4.82
C ALA A 15 5.59 0.51 3.47
N ALA A 16 6.92 0.58 3.42
CA ALA A 16 7.70 0.25 2.23
C ALA A 16 7.51 -1.24 1.84
N ASP A 17 7.57 -2.15 2.81
CA ASP A 17 7.35 -3.58 2.58
C ASP A 17 5.94 -3.89 2.06
N ILE A 18 4.92 -3.25 2.64
CA ILE A 18 3.54 -3.38 2.18
C ILE A 18 3.39 -2.80 0.77
N SER A 19 4.04 -1.67 0.45
CA SER A 19 4.02 -1.07 -0.89
C SER A 19 4.67 -1.97 -1.94
N ALA A 20 5.82 -2.56 -1.61
CA ALA A 20 6.50 -3.52 -2.49
C ALA A 20 5.65 -4.79 -2.69
N THR A 21 4.94 -5.23 -1.64
CA THR A 21 4.03 -6.38 -1.71
C THR A 21 2.80 -6.06 -2.56
N SER A 22 2.19 -4.89 -2.38
CA SER A 22 1.07 -4.40 -3.22
C SER A 22 1.46 -4.36 -4.70
N GLY A 23 2.62 -3.78 -5.01
CA GLY A 23 3.15 -3.74 -6.37
C GLY A 23 3.29 -5.13 -7.00
N ARG A 24 3.84 -6.09 -6.25
CA ARG A 24 3.95 -7.49 -6.70
C ARG A 24 2.59 -8.15 -6.91
N ILE A 25 1.62 -7.92 -6.03
CA ILE A 25 0.24 -8.43 -6.18
C ILE A 25 -0.39 -7.86 -7.45
N ASN A 26 -0.28 -6.56 -7.68
CA ASN A 26 -0.84 -5.91 -8.86
C ASN A 26 -0.22 -6.45 -10.16
N GLN A 27 1.08 -6.72 -10.18
CA GLN A 27 1.76 -7.35 -11.30
C GLN A 27 1.23 -8.78 -11.55
N LEU A 28 1.16 -9.61 -10.51
CA LEU A 28 0.63 -10.97 -10.62
C LEU A 28 -0.82 -10.99 -11.12
N LEU A 29 -1.65 -10.06 -10.68
CA LEU A 29 -3.03 -9.92 -11.15
C LEU A 29 -3.09 -9.47 -12.61
N ALA A 30 -2.25 -8.53 -13.03
CA ALA A 30 -2.16 -8.09 -14.42
C ALA A 30 -1.70 -9.24 -15.34
N ASP A 31 -0.67 -9.98 -14.92
CA ASP A 31 -0.15 -11.14 -15.64
C ASP A 31 -1.20 -12.24 -15.75
N LEU A 32 -1.91 -12.53 -14.66
CA LEU A 32 -3.04 -13.46 -14.65
C LEU A 32 -4.08 -12.98 -15.67
N LYS A 33 -4.60 -11.75 -15.53
CA LYS A 33 -5.62 -11.17 -16.40
C LYS A 33 -5.25 -11.26 -17.89
N SER A 34 -3.99 -11.03 -18.24
CA SER A 34 -3.48 -11.18 -19.60
C SER A 34 -3.52 -12.63 -20.08
N HIS A 35 -3.15 -13.59 -19.24
CA HIS A 35 -3.15 -15.02 -19.61
C HIS A 35 -4.54 -15.60 -19.82
N ILE A 36 -5.50 -15.20 -18.99
CA ILE A 36 -6.88 -15.70 -19.06
C ILE A 36 -7.75 -14.93 -20.06
N GLN A 37 -7.35 -13.73 -20.49
CA GLN A 37 -8.10 -12.90 -21.46
C GLN A 37 -8.60 -13.68 -22.70
N PRO A 38 -7.78 -14.54 -23.36
CA PRO A 38 -8.23 -15.34 -24.51
C PRO A 38 -9.23 -16.45 -24.15
N MET A 39 -9.20 -16.94 -22.91
CA MET A 39 -10.13 -17.97 -22.43
C MET A 39 -11.47 -17.37 -22.02
N VAL A 40 -11.46 -16.13 -21.51
CA VAL A 40 -12.67 -15.41 -21.11
C VAL A 40 -13.64 -15.23 -22.28
N SER A 41 -13.15 -15.06 -23.52
CA SER A 41 -14.03 -15.01 -24.71
C SER A 41 -14.73 -16.32 -25.04
N SER A 42 -14.25 -17.45 -24.49
CA SER A 42 -14.85 -18.78 -24.65
C SER A 42 -15.72 -19.21 -23.47
N TRP A 43 -15.68 -18.47 -22.35
CA TRP A 43 -16.45 -18.79 -21.16
C TRP A 43 -17.85 -18.19 -21.28
N GLU A 44 -18.86 -19.05 -21.29
CA GLU A 44 -20.28 -18.67 -21.25
C GLU A 44 -20.90 -19.07 -19.90
N GLY A 45 -21.96 -18.35 -19.51
CA GLY A 45 -22.76 -18.69 -18.33
C GLY A 45 -22.04 -18.50 -16.97
N GLU A 46 -22.03 -19.55 -16.16
CA GLU A 46 -21.59 -19.50 -14.76
C GLU A 46 -20.09 -19.23 -14.58
N ALA A 47 -19.25 -19.75 -15.49
CA ALA A 47 -17.80 -19.55 -15.45
C ALA A 47 -17.41 -18.08 -15.66
N ALA A 48 -18.10 -17.38 -16.57
CA ALA A 48 -17.90 -15.95 -16.81
C ALA A 48 -18.28 -15.12 -15.57
N THR A 49 -19.39 -15.47 -14.92
CA THR A 49 -19.86 -14.83 -13.68
C THR A 49 -18.87 -15.03 -12.53
N ALA A 50 -18.41 -16.26 -12.31
CA ALA A 50 -17.44 -16.58 -11.26
C ALA A 50 -16.11 -15.84 -11.47
N TYR A 51 -15.63 -15.78 -12.71
CA TYR A 51 -14.45 -15.02 -13.04
C TYR A 51 -14.61 -13.52 -12.76
N GLN A 52 -15.70 -12.90 -13.21
CA GLN A 52 -15.97 -11.49 -12.93
C GLN A 52 -16.06 -11.20 -11.43
N ALA A 53 -16.63 -12.12 -10.64
CA ALA A 53 -16.69 -11.98 -9.20
C ALA A 53 -15.29 -11.99 -8.56
N ALA A 54 -14.44 -12.95 -8.95
CA ALA A 54 -13.05 -13.01 -8.52
C ALA A 54 -12.29 -11.75 -8.94
N GLN A 55 -12.55 -11.26 -10.17
CA GLN A 55 -11.92 -10.07 -10.71
C GLN A 55 -12.24 -8.81 -9.93
N ASN A 56 -13.51 -8.62 -9.60
CA ASN A 56 -13.93 -7.53 -8.75
C ASN A 56 -13.38 -7.64 -7.32
N GLN A 57 -13.24 -8.86 -6.78
CA GLN A 57 -12.74 -9.07 -5.42
C GLN A 57 -11.27 -8.64 -5.30
N TRP A 58 -10.42 -9.06 -6.24
CA TRP A 58 -9.00 -8.69 -6.17
C TRP A 58 -8.74 -7.22 -6.52
N ASP A 59 -9.53 -6.63 -7.43
CA ASP A 59 -9.40 -5.20 -7.77
C ASP A 59 -9.71 -4.34 -6.53
N ARG A 60 -10.78 -4.67 -5.81
CA ARG A 60 -11.15 -4.00 -4.55
C ARG A 60 -10.08 -4.17 -3.47
N ALA A 61 -9.54 -5.37 -3.31
CA ALA A 61 -8.49 -5.62 -2.33
C ALA A 61 -7.22 -4.80 -2.63
N ALA A 62 -6.85 -4.67 -3.91
CA ALA A 62 -5.74 -3.83 -4.35
C ALA A 62 -6.00 -2.34 -4.09
N GLU A 63 -7.21 -1.85 -4.38
CA GLU A 63 -7.61 -0.46 -4.08
C GLU A 63 -7.55 -0.16 -2.59
N GLU A 64 -8.11 -1.03 -1.73
CA GLU A 64 -8.06 -0.85 -0.28
C GLU A 64 -6.62 -0.83 0.24
N LEU A 65 -5.77 -1.74 -0.25
CA LEU A 65 -4.36 -1.80 0.13
C LEU A 65 -3.63 -0.50 -0.24
N ASN A 66 -3.85 0.01 -1.45
CA ASN A 66 -3.29 1.28 -1.90
C ASN A 66 -3.79 2.47 -1.07
N HIS A 67 -5.06 2.47 -0.67
CA HIS A 67 -5.62 3.50 0.19
C HIS A 67 -5.00 3.49 1.60
N VAL A 68 -4.82 2.31 2.19
CA VAL A 68 -4.14 2.14 3.48
C VAL A 68 -2.70 2.64 3.40
N LEU A 69 -1.96 2.26 2.36
CA LEU A 69 -0.60 2.71 2.11
C LEU A 69 -0.48 4.23 1.99
N ALA A 70 -1.38 4.86 1.21
CA ALA A 70 -1.42 6.30 1.08
C ALA A 70 -1.67 7.00 2.43
N THR A 71 -2.51 6.39 3.28
CA THR A 71 -2.82 6.90 4.62
C THR A 71 -1.62 6.79 5.56
N ILE A 72 -0.91 5.65 5.54
CA ILE A 72 0.31 5.46 6.32
C ILE A 72 1.39 6.45 5.87
N SER A 73 1.64 6.58 4.56
CA SER A 73 2.63 7.50 3.99
C SER A 73 2.39 8.95 4.43
N ARG A 74 1.14 9.44 4.38
CA ARG A 74 0.78 10.77 4.89
C ARG A 74 1.06 10.91 6.39
N THR A 75 0.70 9.89 7.18
CA THR A 75 0.88 9.91 8.64
C THR A 75 2.36 9.94 9.02
N VAL A 76 3.20 9.15 8.34
CA VAL A 76 4.65 9.13 8.55
C VAL A 76 5.27 10.47 8.17
N SER A 77 4.88 11.05 7.03
CA SER A 77 5.39 12.35 6.56
C SER A 77 5.08 13.46 7.57
N GLN A 78 3.84 13.54 8.05
CA GLN A 78 3.44 14.49 9.09
C GLN A 78 4.19 14.27 10.41
N GLY A 79 4.46 13.02 10.78
CA GLY A 79 5.26 12.67 11.96
C GLY A 79 6.70 13.17 11.85
N ASN A 80 7.32 12.99 10.69
CA ASN A 80 8.68 13.44 10.39
C ASN A 80 8.81 14.97 10.45
N GLU A 81 7.86 15.69 9.87
CA GLU A 81 7.80 17.16 9.95
C GLU A 81 7.73 17.64 11.40
N ARG A 82 6.81 17.09 12.20
CA ARG A 82 6.67 17.43 13.62
C ARG A 82 7.94 17.14 14.41
N MET A 83 8.60 16.00 14.18
CA MET A 83 9.84 15.65 14.85
C MET A 83 10.99 16.58 14.46
N SER A 84 11.08 16.96 13.18
CA SER A 84 12.06 17.93 12.68
C SER A 84 11.90 19.28 13.37
N ASP A 85 10.66 19.75 13.50
CA ASP A 85 10.34 21.00 14.20
C ASP A 85 10.66 20.94 15.69
N VAL A 86 10.32 19.84 16.37
CA VAL A 86 10.69 19.62 17.78
C VAL A 86 12.20 19.62 17.95
N ASN A 87 12.94 18.94 17.06
CA ASN A 87 14.40 18.90 17.10
C ASN A 87 15.02 20.29 16.85
N ARG A 88 14.46 21.08 15.92
CA ARG A 88 14.91 22.45 15.64
C ARG A 88 14.69 23.37 16.83
N ARG A 89 13.52 23.31 17.47
CA ARG A 89 13.20 24.09 18.68
C ARG A 89 14.07 23.69 19.86
N ALA A 90 14.27 22.38 20.03
CA ALA A 90 15.19 21.86 21.03
C ALA A 90 16.61 22.36 20.77
N ALA A 91 17.15 22.29 19.56
CA ALA A 91 18.50 22.81 19.28
C ALA A 91 18.62 24.32 19.56
N ALA A 92 17.59 25.11 19.23
CA ALA A 92 17.57 26.55 19.47
C ALA A 92 17.51 26.93 20.96
N SER A 93 17.03 26.04 21.85
CA SER A 93 16.96 26.33 23.28
C SER A 93 18.27 26.07 24.04
N TRP A 94 19.31 25.58 23.37
CA TRP A 94 20.63 25.29 23.95
C TRP A 94 21.70 26.27 23.44
N GLY A 95 21.30 27.27 22.66
CA GLY A 95 22.14 28.39 22.20
C GLY A 95 21.89 29.65 23.00
#